data_AF-A0A842YKA2-F1
#
_entry.id   AF-A0A842YKA2-F1
#
_cell.length_a   1.000
_cell.length_b   1.000
_cell.length_c   1.000
_cell.angle_alpha   90.00
_cell.angle_beta   90.00
_cell.angle_gamma   90.00
#
_symmetry.space_group_name_H-M   'P 1'
#
loop_
_entity.id
_entity.type
_entity.pdbx_description
1 polymer ?
#
loop_
_entity_poly.entity_id
_entity_poly.type
_entity_poly.pdbx_seq_one_letter_code
_entity_poly.pdbx_strand_id
1 'polypeptide(L)' 'LKAYLKGKDIEFEADWFDTENQTDFVMMNMFGNPPILALGEKEVVKPSEELFEGETLIEDRVMEMLESG' A
#
# COMPACT_ATOMS: atom_id res chain seq x y z
N LEU A 1 -8.73 0.28 2.14
CA LEU A 1 -7.80 0.87 1.14
C LEU A 1 -8.44 1.13 -0.23
N LYS A 2 -8.76 0.12 -1.06
CA LYS A 2 -9.33 0.36 -2.42
C LYS A 2 -10.55 1.29 -2.44
N ALA A 3 -11.48 1.09 -1.50
CA ALA A 3 -12.66 1.95 -1.38
C ALA A 3 -12.32 3.40 -1.00
N TYR A 4 -11.32 3.58 -0.13
CA TYR A 4 -10.83 4.90 0.27
C TYR A 4 -10.21 5.65 -0.92
N LEU A 5 -9.30 5.01 -1.65
CA LEU A 5 -8.65 5.60 -2.83
C LEU A 5 -9.68 5.99 -3.91
N LYS A 6 -10.65 5.11 -4.19
CA LYS A 6 -11.77 5.43 -5.09
C LYS A 6 -12.61 6.60 -4.60
N GLY A 7 -12.90 6.67 -3.30
CA GLY A 7 -13.68 7.76 -2.70
C GLY A 7 -12.97 9.12 -2.76
N LYS A 8 -11.65 9.13 -2.94
CA LYS A 8 -10.82 10.32 -3.10
C LYS A 8 -10.48 10.64 -4.57
N ASP A 9 -11.02 9.88 -5.51
CA ASP A 9 -10.73 9.99 -6.96
C ASP A 9 -9.22 9.85 -7.28
N ILE A 10 -8.53 9.01 -6.51
CA ILE A 10 -7.11 8.69 -6.75
C ILE A 10 -7.04 7.49 -7.69
N GLU A 11 -6.33 7.63 -8.80
CA GLU A 11 -6.03 6.53 -9.70
C GLU A 11 -5.05 5.54 -9.06
N PHE A 12 -5.34 4.25 -9.18
CA PHE A 12 -4.46 3.19 -8.70
C PHE A 12 -4.65 1.90 -9.51
N GLU A 13 -3.58 1.12 -9.60
CA GLU A 13 -3.61 -0.27 -10.04
C GLU A 13 -3.64 -1.20 -8.83
N ALA A 14 -4.23 -2.38 -9.00
CA ALA A 14 -4.35 -3.33 -7.91
C ALA A 14 -4.17 -4.76 -8.39
N ASP A 15 -3.06 -5.35 -7.97
CA ASP A 15 -2.71 -6.73 -8.26
C ASP A 15 -3.05 -7.68 -7.11
N TRP A 16 -3.00 -8.96 -7.42
CA TRP A 16 -3.11 -10.02 -6.42
C TRP A 16 -1.79 -10.21 -5.71
N PHE A 17 -1.83 -10.39 -4.39
CA PHE A 17 -0.65 -10.71 -3.61
C PHE A 17 -0.31 -12.20 -3.74
N ASP A 18 0.33 -12.56 -4.86
CA ASP A 18 0.79 -13.90 -5.19
C ASP A 18 2.30 -14.06 -4.98
N THR A 19 2.84 -15.25 -5.29
CA THR A 19 4.26 -15.57 -5.05
C THR A 19 5.22 -14.66 -5.83
N GLU A 20 4.83 -14.18 -7.01
CA GLU A 20 5.65 -13.29 -7.83
C GLU A 20 5.73 -11.90 -7.17
N ASN A 21 4.57 -11.31 -6.86
CA ASN A 21 4.52 -10.02 -6.17
C ASN A 21 5.16 -10.08 -4.77
N GLN A 22 4.99 -11.17 -4.05
CA GLN A 22 5.64 -11.38 -2.75
C GLN A 22 7.17 -11.42 -2.89
N THR A 23 7.69 -12.03 -3.95
CA THR A 23 9.14 -12.11 -4.21
C THR A 23 9.72 -10.72 -4.46
N ASP A 24 9.04 -9.88 -5.25
CA ASP A 24 9.45 -8.50 -5.51
C ASP A 24 9.59 -7.68 -4.21
N PHE A 25 8.60 -7.74 -3.32
CA PHE A 25 8.66 -7.00 -2.06
C PHE A 25 9.77 -7.52 -1.14
N VAL A 26 9.98 -8.83 -1.09
CA VAL A 26 11.10 -9.41 -0.33
C VAL A 26 12.45 -8.94 -0.87
N MET A 27 12.63 -8.87 -2.19
CA MET A 27 13.86 -8.32 -2.79
C MET A 27 14.08 -6.84 -2.44
N MET A 28 13.01 -6.11 -2.13
CA MET A 28 13.05 -4.72 -1.65
C MET A 28 13.20 -4.59 -0.12
N ASN A 29 13.48 -5.69 0.60
CA ASN A 29 13.48 -5.76 2.07
C ASN A 29 12.15 -5.33 2.72
N MET A 30 11.03 -5.42 1.98
CA MET A 30 9.70 -5.17 2.51
C MET A 30 9.06 -6.48 2.98
N PHE A 31 8.88 -6.58 4.30
CA PHE A 31 8.25 -7.72 4.96
C PHE A 31 6.97 -7.24 5.64
N GLY A 32 5.82 -7.44 5.01
CA GLY A 32 4.53 -7.03 5.55
C GLY A 32 3.39 -7.75 4.87
N ASN A 33 2.22 -7.76 5.51
CA ASN A 33 1.05 -8.45 4.98
C ASN A 33 0.28 -7.55 4.00
N PRO A 34 -0.40 -8.14 3.00
CA PRO A 34 -1.38 -7.41 2.21
C PRO A 34 -2.54 -6.94 3.10
N PRO A 35 -3.21 -5.83 2.74
CA PRO A 35 -2.92 -4.97 1.60
C PRO A 35 -1.63 -4.14 1.74
N ILE A 36 -0.86 -4.06 0.67
CA ILE A 36 0.34 -3.22 0.56
C ILE A 36 0.04 -2.08 -0.42
N LEU A 37 0.39 -0.84 -0.05
CA LEU A 37 0.37 0.31 -0.95
C LEU A 37 1.80 0.62 -1.38
N ALA A 38 2.00 0.82 -2.68
CA ALA A 38 3.26 1.27 -3.25
C ALA A 38 3.01 2.53 -4.10
N LEU A 39 3.91 3.50 -4.02
CA LEU A 39 3.90 4.72 -4.83
C LEU A 39 5.20 4.83 -5.63
N GLY A 40 5.10 5.43 -6.83
CA GLY A 40 6.21 5.74 -7.74
C GLY A 40 7.16 4.58 -7.96
N GLU A 41 6.93 3.70 -8.95
CA GLU A 41 7.77 2.51 -9.22
C GLU A 41 8.25 1.72 -7.97
N LYS A 42 7.46 1.71 -6.89
CA LYS A 42 7.77 1.10 -5.58
C LYS A 42 8.88 1.81 -4.76
N GLU A 43 9.11 3.11 -4.96
CA GLU A 43 10.01 3.94 -4.14
C GLU A 43 9.53 4.08 -2.70
N VAL A 44 8.22 4.20 -2.50
CA VAL A 44 7.59 4.24 -1.17
C VAL A 44 6.62 3.07 -1.07
N VAL A 45 6.84 2.20 -0.08
CA VAL A 45 5.99 1.02 0.15
C VAL A 45 5.56 0.98 1.60
N LYS A 46 4.24 0.82 1.83
CA LYS A 46 3.65 0.72 3.16
C LYS A 46 2.73 -0.51 3.23
N PRO A 47 3.01 -1.47 4.12
CA PRO A 47 2.18 -2.66 4.28
C PRO A 47 0.97 -2.39 5.19
N SER A 48 0.11 -3.39 5.35
CA SER A 48 -1.13 -3.25 6.11
C SER A 48 -0.89 -2.81 7.55
N GLU A 49 0.16 -3.31 8.19
CA GLU A 49 0.51 -2.99 9.58
C GLU A 49 0.83 -1.50 9.79
N GLU A 50 1.27 -0.82 8.73
CA GLU A 50 1.53 0.62 8.78
C GLU A 50 0.30 1.44 8.40
N LEU A 51 -0.59 0.93 7.54
CA LEU A 51 -1.74 1.69 7.04
C LEU A 51 -3.03 1.49 7.87
N PHE A 52 -3.09 0.46 8.70
CA PHE A 52 -4.29 0.07 9.44
C PHE A 52 -4.02 -0.09 10.94
N GLU A 53 -5.07 0.14 11.73
CA GLU A 53 -5.16 -0.30 13.13
C GLU A 53 -6.23 -1.39 13.23
N GLY A 54 -5.79 -2.64 13.26
CA GLY A 54 -6.67 -3.80 13.08
C GLY A 54 -7.32 -3.78 11.69
N GLU A 55 -8.64 -3.69 11.65
CA GLU A 55 -9.41 -3.61 10.39
C GLU A 55 -9.68 -2.17 9.93
N THR A 56 -9.31 -1.17 10.75
CA THR A 56 -9.59 0.24 10.49
C THR A 56 -8.46 0.86 9.69
N LEU A 57 -8.77 1.44 8.53
CA LEU A 57 -7.78 2.21 7.75
C LEU A 57 -7.49 3.54 8.45
N ILE A 58 -6.22 3.89 8.59
CA ILE A 58 -5.78 5.19 9.10
C ILE A 58 -5.58 6.11 7.90
N GLU A 59 -6.60 6.89 7.56
CA GLU A 59 -6.64 7.73 6.35
C GLU A 59 -5.48 8.73 6.27
N ASP A 60 -5.12 9.33 7.41
CA ASP A 60 -4.01 10.30 7.48
C ASP A 60 -2.68 9.68 7.02
N ARG A 61 -2.40 8.42 7.39
CA ARG A 61 -1.17 7.74 6.95
C ARG A 61 -1.15 7.47 5.45
N VAL A 62 -2.32 7.21 4.86
CA VAL A 62 -2.45 7.04 3.41
C VAL A 62 -2.21 8.39 2.71
N MET A 63 -2.79 9.48 3.22
CA MET A 63 -2.58 10.81 2.66
C MET A 63 -1.13 11.28 2.78
N GLU A 64 -0.51 11.12 3.97
CA GLU A 64 0.90 11.45 4.19
C GLU A 64 1.80 10.73 3.19
N MET A 65 1.51 9.44 2.94
CA MET A 65 2.25 8.66 1.94
C MET A 65 2.08 9.23 0.54
N LEU A 66 0.84 9.56 0.14
CA LEU A 66 0.52 10.13 -1.18
C LEU A 66 1.09 11.53 -1.42
N GLU A 67 1.27 12.32 -0.36
CA GLU A 67 1.89 13.65 -0.45
C GLU A 67 3.42 13.58 -0.43
N SER A 68 4.00 12.45 -0.03
CA SER A 68 5.46 12.25 0.09
C SER A 68 6.12 11.67 -1.17
N GLY A 69 5.34 11.20 -2.15
CA GLY A 69 5.82 10.68 -3.44
C GLY A 69 5.44 11.61 -4.59
#